data_AF-A0AAV2I344-F1
#
_entry.id   AF-A0AAV2I344-F1
#
_cell.length_a   1.000
_cell.length_b   1.000
_cell.length_c   1.000
_cell.angle_alpha   90.00
_cell.angle_beta   90.00
_cell.angle_gamma   90.00
#
_symmetry.space_group_name_H-M   'P 1'
#
loop_
_entity.id
_entity.type
_entity.pdbx_description
1 polymer ?
#
loop_
_entity_poly.entity_id
_entity_poly.type
_entity_poly.pdbx_seq_one_letter_code
_entity_poly.pdbx_strand_id
1 'polypeptide(L)'
;MNLTYNFSLNQPTSSVIVAALKTSLHTNQTKAMAAALTGQPYPDLHAVPQYQPTLTQLTLIVAYGIVVTVWVFRLLISFSTFDVFDLCRHGNTGIHAKPHSEHVLVGICEENHVVNNKHDANSNSDKHVAGDRLKTIDTNSDSKDDPVLIKENFSGHQAEGSHKPPVPAIPDVSLDRFLASVVLFGAIMIYFYLSDYRKASTGERTYSRDTFLFLVFLFFLVACCFTIKPNADKILNSQLCSKKLRAHCTQISSIHSYFQWAYFCPREQTEEWKGWMQVMFVWYHYFKAKEWYNWIRVYIACYVWMTGFGNFSFFWIRNDYSAWRLLKMLFRLNFLVIFVAMVTNNEYMLYYICAMHTYWFLTVYVFMRVLKSWNKNRKLMAVKFAAYAFFNAIIFEIPGWSLRIFRPFQLILGLHDNSGDIMHEWSFRAGLDHWACYFGMLCAYNYPHFERLMLFLDSKSLNKNEAIKKLCVRIFLGLGCLILGSLWYFLFMQKDKFEYNATHPYTALISILVYIIARNIHPVLRSHHINMFAWLGKITLETYLSQLHIYLLSNARSLVVFLDGYPLLNFSLATIMYLAVSHSLFTITNDCSSFLIPRDHKKVVLNIAGLCFIFIASACFAFLVIV
;
A
#
# COMPACT_ATOMS: atom_id res chain seq x y z
N MET A 1 -74.28 14.34 -13.53
CA MET A 1 -74.72 15.09 -12.35
C MET A 1 -74.55 14.19 -11.14
N ASN A 2 -74.01 14.59 -10.00
CA ASN A 2 -73.07 15.63 -9.61
C ASN A 2 -72.83 15.34 -8.12
N LEU A 3 -71.59 15.51 -7.66
CA LEU A 3 -71.21 15.73 -6.26
C LEU A 3 -71.51 14.63 -5.22
N THR A 4 -70.44 13.99 -4.76
CA THR A 4 -70.34 13.45 -3.40
C THR A 4 -69.08 13.98 -2.73
N TYR A 5 -69.27 14.47 -1.50
CA TYR A 5 -68.29 15.05 -0.59
C TYR A 5 -67.58 13.95 0.22
N ASN A 6 -66.27 14.17 0.45
CA ASN A 6 -65.41 13.79 1.59
C ASN A 6 -65.52 12.42 2.29
N PHE A 7 -64.39 11.68 2.31
CA PHE A 7 -63.69 11.38 3.57
C PHE A 7 -62.20 11.04 3.37
N SER A 8 -61.41 11.49 4.34
CA SER A 8 -59.96 11.40 4.59
C SER A 8 -59.27 10.04 4.37
N LEU A 9 -58.03 10.06 3.87
CA LEU A 9 -56.95 9.16 4.29
C LEU A 9 -55.55 9.74 3.99
N ASN A 10 -54.74 9.84 5.05
CA ASN A 10 -53.32 10.19 5.08
C ASN A 10 -52.47 9.59 3.94
N GLN A 11 -51.59 10.40 3.34
CA GLN A 11 -50.42 9.93 2.59
C GLN A 11 -49.17 10.81 2.86
N PRO A 12 -47.95 10.23 2.76
CA PRO A 12 -46.81 10.62 3.57
C PRO A 12 -45.93 11.71 2.94
N THR A 13 -45.04 12.24 3.76
CA THR A 13 -43.97 13.24 3.55
C THR A 13 -43.02 13.02 2.35
N SER A 14 -43.26 12.08 1.44
CA SER A 14 -42.42 11.82 0.27
C SER A 14 -42.71 12.75 -0.92
N SER A 15 -43.92 13.32 -1.03
CA SER A 15 -44.33 14.14 -2.18
C SER A 15 -43.65 15.52 -2.21
N VAL A 16 -43.35 16.10 -1.04
CA VAL A 16 -42.70 17.42 -0.92
C VAL A 16 -41.21 17.33 -1.27
N ILE A 17 -40.53 16.25 -0.90
CA ILE A 17 -39.11 16.01 -1.22
C ILE A 17 -38.96 15.75 -2.73
N VAL A 18 -39.86 14.97 -3.34
CA VAL A 18 -39.86 14.71 -4.78
C VAL A 18 -40.20 15.97 -5.58
N ALA A 19 -41.11 16.82 -5.08
CA ALA A 19 -41.39 18.12 -5.69
C ALA A 19 -40.19 19.08 -5.58
N ALA A 20 -39.54 19.18 -4.41
CA ALA A 20 -38.35 20.01 -4.22
C ALA A 20 -37.16 19.52 -5.06
N LEU A 21 -36.96 18.20 -5.19
CA LEU A 21 -35.96 17.60 -6.07
C LEU A 21 -36.26 17.88 -7.55
N LYS A 22 -37.51 17.77 -8.00
CA LYS A 22 -37.90 18.13 -9.37
C LYS A 22 -37.68 19.61 -9.68
N THR A 23 -38.03 20.50 -8.77
CA THR A 23 -37.83 21.95 -8.95
C THR A 23 -36.34 22.31 -8.96
N SER A 24 -35.52 21.68 -8.12
CA SER A 24 -34.06 21.83 -8.13
C SER A 24 -33.42 21.32 -9.42
N LEU A 25 -33.82 20.13 -9.90
CA LEU A 25 -33.38 19.56 -11.18
C LEU A 25 -33.73 20.44 -12.38
N HIS A 26 -34.95 20.98 -12.42
CA HIS A 26 -35.40 21.86 -13.51
C HIS A 26 -34.68 23.21 -13.51
N THR A 27 -34.29 23.71 -12.34
CA THR A 27 -33.52 24.96 -12.19
C THR A 27 -32.05 24.78 -12.61
N ASN A 28 -31.49 23.59 -12.39
CA ASN A 28 -30.11 23.28 -12.81
C ASN A 28 -30.03 23.01 -14.32
N GLN A 29 -31.04 22.37 -14.92
CA GLN A 29 -31.12 22.18 -16.37
C GLN A 29 -31.30 23.50 -17.14
N THR A 30 -32.10 24.43 -16.63
CA THR A 30 -32.29 25.75 -17.24
C THR A 30 -31.03 26.62 -17.16
N LYS A 31 -30.28 26.54 -16.04
CA LYS A 31 -28.96 27.21 -15.92
C LYS A 31 -27.90 26.61 -16.85
N ALA A 32 -27.92 25.30 -17.08
CA ALA A 32 -27.02 24.62 -18.02
C ALA A 32 -27.32 25.00 -19.48
N MET A 33 -28.60 25.13 -19.87
CA MET A 33 -29.00 25.63 -21.19
C MET A 33 -28.62 27.11 -21.40
N ALA A 34 -28.76 27.95 -20.36
CA ALA A 34 -28.36 29.36 -20.44
C ALA A 34 -26.84 29.53 -20.60
N ALA A 35 -26.03 28.73 -19.89
CA ALA A 35 -24.57 28.77 -20.01
C ALA A 35 -24.05 28.30 -21.38
N ALA A 36 -24.75 27.35 -22.01
CA ALA A 36 -24.43 26.87 -23.37
C ALA A 36 -24.68 27.95 -24.45
N LEU A 37 -25.61 28.87 -24.22
CA LEU A 37 -25.93 29.97 -25.13
C LEU A 37 -24.98 31.18 -24.98
N THR A 38 -24.29 31.32 -23.85
CA THR A 38 -23.45 32.50 -23.54
C THR A 38 -21.94 32.29 -23.70
N GLY A 39 -21.48 31.09 -24.13
CA GLY A 39 -20.06 30.80 -24.34
C GLY A 39 -19.18 30.89 -23.08
N GLN A 40 -19.80 30.86 -21.89
CA GLN A 40 -19.10 30.87 -20.61
C GLN A 40 -18.54 29.47 -20.30
N PRO A 41 -17.38 29.34 -19.62
CA PRO A 41 -16.87 28.04 -19.22
C PRO A 41 -17.91 27.27 -18.40
N TYR A 42 -18.09 25.99 -18.74
CA TYR A 42 -19.10 25.10 -18.16
C TYR A 42 -19.09 25.20 -16.63
N PRO A 43 -20.19 25.60 -15.96
CA PRO A 43 -20.26 25.62 -14.51
C PRO A 43 -20.11 24.20 -13.97
N ASP A 44 -19.34 24.07 -12.91
CA ASP A 44 -19.05 22.81 -12.26
C ASP A 44 -20.33 22.19 -11.69
N LEU A 45 -20.73 21.02 -12.19
CA LEU A 45 -21.83 20.24 -11.61
C LEU A 45 -21.41 19.48 -10.34
N HIS A 46 -20.09 19.37 -10.07
CA HIS A 46 -19.53 18.65 -8.93
C HIS A 46 -18.94 19.57 -7.85
N ALA A 47 -18.49 20.78 -8.19
CA ALA A 47 -18.29 21.83 -7.19
C ALA A 47 -19.64 22.44 -6.87
N VAL A 48 -20.36 21.79 -5.95
CA VAL A 48 -21.52 22.42 -5.33
C VAL A 48 -21.03 23.73 -4.72
N PRO A 49 -21.63 24.89 -5.04
CA PRO A 49 -21.44 26.11 -4.25
C PRO A 49 -22.20 25.93 -2.92
N GLN A 50 -21.80 24.93 -2.13
CA GLN A 50 -22.35 24.67 -0.82
C GLN A 50 -21.59 25.57 0.14
N TYR A 51 -22.14 26.76 0.37
CA TYR A 51 -21.69 27.64 1.45
C TYR A 51 -22.06 27.07 2.84
N GLN A 52 -22.85 26.00 2.88
CA GLN A 52 -23.33 25.31 4.07
C GLN A 52 -22.69 23.91 4.15
N PRO A 53 -22.03 23.55 5.27
CA PRO A 53 -21.45 22.22 5.45
C PRO A 53 -22.55 21.16 5.46
N THR A 54 -22.27 20.01 4.84
CA THR A 54 -23.17 18.85 4.86
C THR A 54 -23.26 18.25 6.28
N LEU A 55 -24.34 17.49 6.54
CA LEU A 55 -24.49 16.77 7.82
C LEU A 55 -23.27 15.87 8.12
N THR A 56 -22.72 15.21 7.10
CA THR A 56 -21.52 14.37 7.24
C THR A 56 -20.29 15.18 7.64
N GLN A 57 -20.08 16.35 7.02
CA GLN A 57 -18.97 17.25 7.35
C GLN A 57 -19.11 17.81 8.78
N LEU A 58 -20.32 18.23 9.16
CA LEU A 58 -20.58 18.71 10.52
C LEU A 58 -20.36 17.59 11.56
N THR A 59 -20.81 16.38 11.24
CA THR A 59 -20.56 15.18 12.07
C THR A 59 -19.06 14.95 12.28
N LEU A 60 -18.25 15.05 11.23
CA LEU A 60 -16.81 14.88 11.30
C LEU A 60 -16.14 15.98 12.14
N ILE A 61 -16.59 17.24 12.02
CA ILE A 61 -16.08 18.36 12.82
C ILE A 61 -16.38 18.14 14.30
N VAL A 62 -17.60 17.72 14.64
CA VAL A 62 -18.01 17.44 16.03
C VAL A 62 -17.21 16.26 16.59
N ALA A 63 -17.11 15.15 15.83
CA ALA A 63 -16.33 13.98 16.23
C ALA A 63 -14.85 14.34 16.46
N TYR A 64 -14.28 15.16 15.58
CA TYR A 64 -12.92 15.68 15.73
C TYR A 64 -12.77 16.53 16.99
N GLY A 65 -13.72 17.42 17.26
CA GLY A 65 -13.75 18.23 18.49
C GLY A 65 -13.73 17.39 19.76
N ILE A 66 -14.55 16.33 19.83
CA ILE A 66 -14.58 15.40 20.96
C ILE A 66 -13.21 14.73 21.16
N VAL A 67 -12.59 14.23 20.09
CA VAL A 67 -11.28 13.57 20.16
C VAL A 67 -10.20 14.55 20.62
N VAL A 68 -10.20 15.78 20.12
CA VAL A 68 -9.27 16.84 20.54
C VAL A 68 -9.46 17.15 22.02
N THR A 69 -10.69 17.30 22.50
CA THR A 69 -10.97 17.54 23.92
C THR A 69 -10.46 16.41 24.80
N VAL A 70 -10.71 15.15 24.42
CA VAL A 70 -10.22 13.97 25.15
C VAL A 70 -8.69 13.93 25.17
N TRP A 71 -8.05 14.23 24.05
CA TRP A 71 -6.58 14.26 23.94
C TRP A 71 -5.96 15.37 24.81
N VAL A 72 -6.51 16.59 24.76
CA VAL A 72 -6.06 17.72 25.59
C VAL A 72 -6.26 17.40 27.08
N PHE A 73 -7.41 16.85 27.46
CA PHE A 73 -7.67 16.47 28.85
C PHE A 73 -6.68 15.42 29.37
N ARG A 74 -6.36 14.41 28.54
CA ARG A 74 -5.34 13.40 28.88
C ARG A 74 -3.93 13.97 28.97
N LEU A 75 -3.56 14.89 28.08
CA LEU A 75 -2.30 15.62 28.17
C LEU A 75 -2.22 16.39 29.49
N LEU A 76 -3.26 17.14 29.86
CA LEU A 76 -3.31 17.90 31.10
C LEU A 76 -3.20 17.01 32.35
N ILE A 77 -3.86 15.84 32.36
CA ILE A 77 -3.70 14.87 33.45
C ILE A 77 -2.27 14.32 33.50
N SER A 78 -1.69 13.95 32.36
CA SER A 78 -0.32 13.42 32.30
C SER A 78 0.70 14.44 32.82
N PHE A 79 0.55 15.71 32.46
CA PHE A 79 1.37 16.81 32.98
C PHE A 79 1.17 16.98 34.49
N SER A 80 -0.09 16.99 34.97
CA SER A 80 -0.39 17.09 36.40
C SER A 80 0.17 15.91 37.22
N THR A 81 0.17 14.69 36.68
CA THR A 81 0.78 13.53 37.36
C THR A 81 2.30 13.60 37.38
N PHE A 82 2.92 14.18 36.36
CA PHE A 82 4.38 14.37 36.30
C PHE A 82 4.84 15.39 37.35
N ASP A 83 4.12 16.53 37.45
CA ASP A 83 4.40 17.55 38.46
C ASP A 83 4.17 17.05 39.90
N VAL A 84 3.13 16.24 40.15
CA VAL A 84 2.86 15.68 41.50
C VAL A 84 3.90 14.63 41.90
N PHE A 85 4.38 13.79 40.97
CA PHE A 85 5.36 12.74 41.30
C PHE A 85 6.79 13.28 41.47
N ASP A 86 7.21 14.30 40.71
CA ASP A 86 8.52 14.93 40.91
C ASP A 86 8.56 15.82 42.16
N LEU A 87 7.45 16.48 42.54
CA LEU A 87 7.34 17.18 43.82
C LEU A 87 7.40 16.22 45.02
N CYS A 88 6.80 15.03 44.93
CA CYS A 88 6.91 14.02 45.99
C CYS A 88 8.29 13.34 46.06
N ARG A 89 9.06 13.28 44.96
CA ARG A 89 10.40 12.68 44.94
C ARG A 89 11.50 13.62 45.44
N HIS A 90 11.31 14.94 45.30
CA HIS A 90 12.21 15.95 45.86
C HIS A 90 11.96 16.31 47.33
N GLY A 91 10.91 15.76 47.95
CA GLY A 91 10.64 15.92 49.39
C GLY A 91 11.50 15.05 50.32
N ASN A 92 12.33 14.13 49.81
CA ASN A 92 13.05 13.19 50.66
C ASN A 92 14.41 12.72 50.14
N THR A 93 15.31 13.64 49.78
CA THR A 93 16.77 13.41 49.84
C THR A 93 17.51 14.74 49.81
N GLY A 94 18.22 15.07 50.88
CA GLY A 94 19.08 16.24 50.97
C GLY A 94 20.35 16.13 50.11
N ILE A 95 20.78 17.30 49.63
CA ILE A 95 22.17 17.72 49.39
C ILE A 95 23.02 16.79 48.50
N HIS A 96 23.00 17.04 47.18
CA HIS A 96 24.19 17.45 46.42
C HIS A 96 23.79 17.83 44.99
N ALA A 97 23.85 19.13 44.70
CA ALA A 97 23.72 19.64 43.34
C ALA A 97 25.07 19.56 42.61
N LYS A 98 25.05 19.06 41.37
CA LYS A 98 25.92 19.52 40.27
C LYS A 98 25.15 19.43 38.95
N PRO A 99 25.37 20.36 38.01
CA PRO A 99 24.45 20.64 36.93
C PRO A 99 24.75 19.76 35.72
N HIS A 100 23.73 19.06 35.22
CA HIS A 100 23.75 18.52 33.86
C HIS A 100 22.58 19.12 33.09
N SER A 101 22.94 19.97 32.14
CA SER A 101 22.10 20.46 31.06
C SER A 101 21.77 19.31 30.10
N GLU A 102 20.51 18.90 30.06
CA GLU A 102 19.92 18.11 28.98
C GLU A 102 18.65 18.79 28.49
N HIS A 103 18.42 18.64 27.17
CA HIS A 103 17.20 18.85 26.35
C HIS A 103 17.54 19.62 25.06
N VAL A 104 17.28 19.15 23.83
CA VAL A 104 16.71 17.91 23.28
C VAL A 104 17.28 17.80 21.86
N LEU A 105 17.93 16.69 21.52
CA LEU A 105 18.13 16.29 20.12
C LEU A 105 17.30 15.04 19.85
N VAL A 106 16.38 15.17 18.91
CA VAL A 106 15.54 14.10 18.37
C VAL A 106 16.44 13.11 17.64
N GLY A 107 16.74 11.99 18.29
CA GLY A 107 17.53 10.88 17.77
C GLY A 107 16.65 9.67 17.49
N ILE A 108 16.47 9.39 16.20
CA ILE A 108 15.92 8.15 15.65
C ILE A 108 16.76 6.98 16.18
N CYS A 109 16.15 6.02 16.88
CA CYS A 109 16.79 4.74 17.19
C CYS A 109 16.12 3.60 16.43
N GLU A 110 16.89 3.08 15.47
CA GLU A 110 16.83 1.70 15.00
C GLU A 110 17.09 0.73 16.16
N GLU A 111 16.39 -0.39 16.15
CA GLU A 111 16.53 -1.50 17.08
C GLU A 111 16.65 -2.78 16.23
N ASN A 112 17.55 -3.74 16.42
CA ASN A 112 18.82 -3.86 17.13
C ASN A 112 19.53 -5.09 16.54
N HIS A 113 20.86 -5.05 16.47
CA HIS A 113 21.69 -6.26 16.36
C HIS A 113 22.06 -6.70 17.78
N VAL A 114 21.72 -7.93 18.17
CA VAL A 114 22.24 -8.57 19.39
C VAL A 114 23.48 -9.38 19.02
N VAL A 115 24.64 -9.01 19.57
CA VAL A 115 25.78 -9.90 19.74
C VAL A 115 25.98 -10.09 21.24
N ASN A 116 25.76 -11.32 21.70
CA ASN A 116 26.16 -11.78 23.01
C ASN A 116 27.69 -11.73 23.12
N ASN A 117 28.19 -11.20 24.24
CA ASN A 117 29.32 -11.80 24.93
C ASN A 117 29.25 -11.47 26.41
N LYS A 118 29.00 -12.51 27.21
CA LYS A 118 29.45 -12.58 28.60
C LYS A 118 30.88 -13.11 28.58
N HIS A 119 31.80 -12.42 29.25
CA HIS A 119 32.59 -13.02 30.33
C HIS A 119 33.41 -11.96 31.08
N ASP A 120 33.07 -11.84 32.36
CA ASP A 120 33.90 -11.69 33.56
C ASP A 120 35.31 -11.11 33.43
N ALA A 121 35.55 -10.09 34.24
CA ALA A 121 36.87 -9.62 34.63
C ALA A 121 37.44 -10.48 35.76
N ASN A 122 38.70 -10.94 35.65
CA ASN A 122 39.69 -10.63 36.69
C ASN A 122 41.15 -10.82 36.25
N SER A 123 41.98 -10.10 36.98
CA SER A 123 43.39 -9.75 36.87
C SER A 123 44.48 -10.84 36.83
N ASN A 124 45.63 -10.40 36.29
CA ASN A 124 47.02 -10.60 36.77
C ASN A 124 47.89 -11.79 36.31
N SER A 125 48.95 -11.39 35.59
CA SER A 125 50.39 -11.67 35.76
C SER A 125 50.98 -13.07 35.55
N ASP A 126 52.05 -13.05 34.74
CA ASP A 126 53.31 -13.80 34.83
C ASP A 126 53.50 -15.18 34.15
N LYS A 127 54.34 -15.12 33.10
CA LYS A 127 55.61 -15.86 32.86
C LYS A 127 55.67 -17.39 32.68
N HIS A 128 56.57 -17.75 31.74
CA HIS A 128 57.34 -19.02 31.60
C HIS A 128 56.53 -20.27 31.21
N VAL A 129 57.02 -21.30 30.50
CA VAL A 129 58.16 -21.68 29.63
C VAL A 129 57.79 -23.10 29.13
N ALA A 130 58.43 -23.56 28.05
CA ALA A 130 58.64 -24.96 27.57
C ALA A 130 57.80 -26.10 28.20
N GLY A 131 57.21 -27.03 27.44
CA GLY A 131 57.85 -27.82 26.39
C GLY A 131 57.56 -29.31 26.68
N ASP A 132 57.63 -30.13 25.62
CA ASP A 132 57.78 -31.59 25.63
C ASP A 132 56.61 -32.46 26.14
N ARG A 133 56.02 -33.28 25.25
CA ARG A 133 56.33 -34.71 24.98
C ARG A 133 55.91 -35.61 26.15
N LEU A 134 55.37 -36.82 26.00
CA LEU A 134 54.93 -37.72 24.93
C LEU A 134 54.37 -38.96 25.69
N LYS A 135 53.82 -39.94 24.96
CA LYS A 135 53.55 -41.35 25.31
C LYS A 135 52.08 -41.67 25.62
N THR A 136 51.33 -42.28 24.71
CA THR A 136 51.37 -43.66 24.12
C THR A 136 50.87 -44.74 25.06
N ILE A 137 50.26 -45.75 24.43
CA ILE A 137 49.91 -47.13 24.83
C ILE A 137 48.38 -47.29 24.80
N ASP A 138 47.81 -47.73 23.69
CA ASP A 138 47.72 -49.12 23.16
C ASP A 138 46.85 -50.02 24.05
N THR A 139 45.75 -50.56 23.50
CA THR A 139 45.66 -51.98 23.09
C THR A 139 44.25 -52.37 22.63
N ASN A 140 44.24 -53.28 21.66
CA ASN A 140 43.15 -53.93 20.95
C ASN A 140 42.12 -54.67 21.83
N SER A 141 40.90 -54.86 21.32
CA SER A 141 40.37 -56.21 21.03
C SER A 141 38.95 -56.19 20.43
N ASP A 142 38.76 -57.17 19.54
CA ASP A 142 37.60 -57.46 18.69
C ASP A 142 36.34 -57.98 19.40
N SER A 143 35.25 -57.96 18.62
CA SER A 143 34.15 -58.95 18.53
C SER A 143 32.75 -58.62 19.11
N LYS A 144 31.86 -58.31 18.16
CA LYS A 144 30.56 -58.94 17.81
C LYS A 144 29.51 -59.35 18.87
N ASP A 145 28.28 -58.94 18.51
CA ASP A 145 26.96 -59.58 18.67
C ASP A 145 26.16 -59.38 20.00
N ASP A 146 25.04 -58.66 19.85
CA ASP A 146 23.87 -58.49 20.76
C ASP A 146 23.18 -59.85 21.10
N PRO A 147 22.17 -59.98 22.00
CA PRO A 147 21.37 -58.97 22.75
C PRO A 147 21.14 -59.30 24.25
N VAL A 148 20.45 -58.43 25.01
CA VAL A 148 19.32 -58.73 25.94
C VAL A 148 19.08 -57.60 26.96
N LEU A 149 17.82 -57.17 26.96
CA LEU A 149 17.01 -56.44 27.96
C LEU A 149 17.53 -56.35 29.41
N ILE A 150 17.49 -55.13 29.96
CA ILE A 150 17.05 -54.86 31.33
C ILE A 150 15.88 -53.86 31.28
N LYS A 151 14.73 -54.31 31.78
CA LYS A 151 13.53 -53.52 32.09
C LYS A 151 13.82 -52.63 33.30
N GLU A 152 13.46 -51.35 33.24
CA GLU A 152 12.93 -50.64 34.40
C GLU A 152 11.77 -49.72 34.00
N ASN A 153 10.88 -49.52 34.98
CA ASN A 153 9.46 -49.30 34.84
C ASN A 153 9.05 -47.90 34.38
N PHE A 154 8.06 -47.88 33.49
CA PHE A 154 7.26 -46.72 33.11
C PHE A 154 6.16 -46.49 34.17
N SER A 155 6.18 -45.33 34.83
CA SER A 155 5.01 -44.72 35.45
C SER A 155 4.90 -43.28 34.94
N GLY A 156 3.79 -42.99 34.27
CA GLY A 156 3.70 -41.95 33.24
C GLY A 156 3.69 -40.50 33.70
N HIS A 157 4.01 -39.62 32.75
CA HIS A 157 3.56 -38.24 32.69
C HIS A 157 3.06 -37.95 31.26
N GLN A 158 1.88 -37.33 31.20
CA GLN A 158 1.15 -36.98 29.99
C GLN A 158 1.95 -36.02 29.10
N ALA A 159 1.74 -36.14 27.80
CA ALA A 159 2.32 -35.30 26.76
C ALA A 159 1.89 -33.83 26.89
N GLU A 160 2.84 -32.93 27.12
CA GLU A 160 2.66 -31.48 26.94
C GLU A 160 3.27 -31.02 25.61
N GLY A 161 2.49 -30.16 24.93
CA GLY A 161 2.63 -29.83 23.52
C GLY A 161 3.88 -29.03 23.16
N SER A 162 4.27 -29.18 21.89
CA SER A 162 5.32 -28.42 21.23
C SER A 162 5.02 -26.91 21.24
N HIS A 163 5.63 -26.17 22.17
CA HIS A 163 5.64 -24.71 22.16
C HIS A 163 6.39 -24.20 20.92
N LYS A 164 5.65 -23.65 19.95
CA LYS A 164 6.24 -22.74 18.96
C LYS A 164 6.81 -21.52 19.70
N PRO A 165 8.02 -21.05 19.36
CA PRO A 165 8.55 -19.83 19.96
C PRO A 165 7.59 -18.66 19.66
N PRO A 166 7.31 -17.79 20.64
CA PRO A 166 6.41 -16.67 20.44
C PRO A 166 7.01 -15.73 19.40
N VAL A 167 6.20 -15.39 18.39
CA VAL A 167 6.49 -14.28 17.48
C VAL A 167 6.62 -13.02 18.34
N PRO A 168 7.69 -12.21 18.21
CA PRO A 168 7.82 -10.99 18.99
C PRO A 168 6.57 -10.12 18.78
N ALA A 169 5.91 -9.78 19.88
CA ALA A 169 4.73 -8.93 19.86
C ALA A 169 5.16 -7.53 19.40
N ILE A 170 4.54 -7.03 18.33
CA ILE A 170 4.64 -5.62 17.95
C ILE A 170 4.08 -4.85 19.15
N PRO A 171 4.79 -3.83 19.68
CA PRO A 171 4.28 -3.06 20.81
C PRO A 171 2.91 -2.48 20.43
N ASP A 172 1.89 -2.80 21.21
CA ASP A 172 0.54 -2.28 21.02
C ASP A 172 0.61 -0.74 21.07
N VAL A 173 0.10 -0.07 20.04
CA VAL A 173 0.11 1.40 19.97
C VAL A 173 -0.67 1.93 21.18
N SER A 174 -0.04 2.78 21.98
CA SER A 174 -0.69 3.38 23.13
C SER A 174 -1.87 4.27 22.69
N LEU A 175 -2.89 4.37 23.55
CA LEU A 175 -4.05 5.21 23.28
C LEU A 175 -3.64 6.67 23.03
N ASP A 176 -2.65 7.19 23.74
CA ASP A 176 -2.22 8.58 23.61
C ASP A 176 -1.54 8.84 22.25
N ARG A 177 -0.75 7.89 21.75
CA ARG A 177 -0.18 7.96 20.39
C ARG A 177 -1.28 7.87 19.32
N PHE A 178 -2.26 6.98 19.52
CA PHE A 178 -3.42 6.90 18.62
C PHE A 178 -4.20 8.22 18.58
N LEU A 179 -4.50 8.81 19.74
CA LEU A 179 -5.21 10.09 19.83
C LEU A 179 -4.42 11.22 19.15
N ALA A 180 -3.11 11.32 19.39
CA ALA A 180 -2.26 12.31 18.72
C ALA A 180 -2.28 12.16 17.20
N SER A 181 -2.22 10.91 16.70
CA SER A 181 -2.32 10.61 15.26
C SER A 181 -3.68 10.99 14.68
N VAL A 182 -4.79 10.78 15.41
CA VAL A 182 -6.14 11.18 14.98
C VAL A 182 -6.32 12.71 15.02
N VAL A 183 -5.71 13.40 15.99
CA VAL A 183 -5.72 14.88 16.04
C VAL A 183 -4.98 15.45 14.82
N LEU A 184 -3.77 14.97 14.54
CA LEU A 184 -3.02 15.40 13.34
C LEU A 184 -3.78 15.04 12.05
N PHE A 185 -4.41 13.87 12.00
CA PHE A 185 -5.24 13.46 10.86
C PHE A 185 -6.37 14.45 10.59
N GLY A 186 -7.13 14.82 11.61
CA GLY A 186 -8.23 15.76 11.45
C GLY A 186 -7.76 17.17 11.06
N ALA A 187 -6.59 17.61 11.54
CA ALA A 187 -5.99 18.87 11.07
C ALA A 187 -5.66 18.85 9.57
N ILE A 188 -5.11 17.73 9.06
CA ILE A 188 -4.86 17.55 7.61
C ILE A 188 -6.18 17.49 6.83
N MET A 189 -7.21 16.82 7.36
CA MET A 189 -8.53 16.78 6.72
C MET A 189 -9.18 18.17 6.66
N ILE A 190 -9.06 18.98 7.71
CA ILE A 190 -9.51 20.38 7.69
C ILE A 190 -8.78 21.17 6.62
N TYR A 191 -7.47 20.95 6.46
CA TYR A 191 -6.71 21.58 5.37
C TYR A 191 -7.26 21.17 3.98
N PHE A 192 -7.54 19.87 3.74
CA PHE A 192 -8.15 19.43 2.48
C PHE A 192 -9.53 20.05 2.24
N TYR A 193 -10.35 20.13 3.28
CA TYR A 193 -11.64 20.83 3.23
C TYR A 193 -11.46 22.30 2.83
N LEU A 194 -10.56 23.02 3.50
CA LEU A 194 -10.31 24.44 3.21
C LEU A 194 -9.78 24.65 1.79
N SER A 195 -8.87 23.80 1.33
CA SER A 195 -8.32 23.89 -0.03
C SER A 195 -9.39 23.73 -1.11
N ASP A 196 -10.35 22.81 -0.94
CA ASP A 196 -11.40 22.58 -1.94
C ASP A 196 -12.53 23.62 -1.88
N TYR A 197 -12.95 24.06 -0.68
CA TYR A 197 -14.10 24.95 -0.51
C TYR A 197 -13.73 26.44 -0.49
N ARG A 198 -12.61 26.81 0.16
CA ARG A 198 -12.11 28.18 0.20
C ARG A 198 -11.02 28.29 -0.86
N LYS A 199 -11.43 28.45 -2.12
CA LYS A 199 -10.55 28.53 -3.30
C LYS A 199 -9.29 29.37 -3.00
N ALA A 200 -8.19 28.69 -2.71
CA ALA A 200 -6.88 29.30 -2.57
C ALA A 200 -6.49 29.97 -3.91
N SER A 201 -5.48 30.82 -3.91
CA SER A 201 -5.01 31.46 -5.16
C SER A 201 -4.79 30.39 -6.24
N THR A 202 -5.51 30.52 -7.35
CA THR A 202 -5.52 29.52 -8.43
C THR A 202 -4.63 29.96 -9.58
N GLY A 203 -3.74 29.07 -10.01
CA GLY A 203 -2.91 29.25 -11.20
C GLY A 203 -3.32 28.31 -12.34
N GLU A 204 -2.98 28.70 -13.57
CA GLU A 204 -3.07 27.82 -14.72
C GLU A 204 -1.89 26.83 -14.77
N ARG A 205 -2.13 25.65 -15.34
CA ARG A 205 -1.10 24.62 -15.53
C ARG A 205 -0.39 24.83 -16.85
N THR A 206 0.93 25.00 -16.80
CA THR A 206 1.78 25.10 -17.98
C THR A 206 2.53 23.78 -18.21
N TYR A 207 2.54 23.31 -19.45
CA TYR A 207 3.34 22.15 -19.88
C TYR A 207 4.42 22.61 -20.84
N SER A 208 5.67 22.34 -20.50
CA SER A 208 6.79 22.40 -21.44
C SER A 208 7.48 21.05 -21.44
N ARG A 209 7.57 20.42 -22.61
CA ARG A 209 8.18 19.09 -22.77
C ARG A 209 9.64 19.10 -22.31
N ASP A 210 10.39 20.12 -22.69
CA ASP A 210 11.82 20.20 -22.42
C ASP A 210 12.08 20.42 -20.93
N THR A 211 11.30 21.28 -20.28
CA THR A 211 11.37 21.49 -18.83
C THR A 211 10.97 20.24 -18.06
N PHE A 212 9.90 19.56 -18.48
CA PHE A 212 9.45 18.31 -17.86
C PHE A 212 10.53 17.23 -17.94
N LEU A 213 11.09 16.99 -19.12
CA LEU A 213 12.17 16.03 -19.32
C LEU A 213 13.43 16.40 -18.53
N PHE A 214 13.82 17.67 -18.54
CA PHE A 214 14.96 18.15 -17.74
C PHE A 214 14.79 17.84 -16.26
N LEU A 215 13.61 18.15 -15.69
CA LEU A 215 13.31 17.86 -14.29
C LEU A 215 13.33 16.35 -14.01
N VAL A 216 12.79 15.53 -14.91
CA VAL A 216 12.80 14.07 -14.78
C VAL A 216 14.24 13.55 -14.76
N PHE A 217 15.06 13.95 -15.74
CA PHE A 217 16.45 13.50 -15.83
C PHE A 217 17.27 13.95 -14.62
N LEU A 218 17.12 15.20 -14.20
CA LEU A 218 17.78 15.72 -13.01
C LEU A 218 17.38 14.92 -11.76
N PHE A 219 16.09 14.64 -11.60
CA PHE A 219 15.58 13.89 -10.45
C PHE A 219 16.11 12.46 -10.42
N PHE A 220 16.08 11.73 -11.55
CA PHE A 220 16.65 10.39 -11.64
C PHE A 220 18.17 10.38 -11.46
N LEU A 221 18.88 11.39 -11.97
CA LEU A 221 20.32 11.52 -11.78
C LEU A 221 20.67 11.69 -10.30
N VAL A 222 20.02 12.63 -9.61
CA VAL A 222 20.21 12.85 -8.17
C VAL A 222 19.86 11.59 -7.37
N ALA A 223 18.74 10.93 -7.70
CA ALA A 223 18.34 9.68 -7.06
C ALA A 223 19.42 8.59 -7.18
N CYS A 224 19.94 8.39 -8.39
CA CYS A 224 20.97 7.40 -8.68
C CYS A 224 22.30 7.74 -8.00
N CYS A 225 22.76 8.99 -8.10
CA CYS A 225 24.06 9.39 -7.57
C CYS A 225 24.13 9.32 -6.04
N PHE A 226 23.05 9.68 -5.34
CA PHE A 226 23.09 9.86 -3.88
C PHE A 226 22.41 8.75 -3.08
N THR A 227 21.57 7.91 -3.69
CA THR A 227 20.69 7.00 -2.90
C THR A 227 20.70 5.54 -3.32
N ILE A 228 21.61 5.12 -4.19
CA ILE A 228 21.79 3.69 -4.50
C ILE A 228 22.28 2.96 -3.24
N LYS A 229 21.54 1.92 -2.83
CA LYS A 229 21.91 1.03 -1.73
C LYS A 229 21.93 -0.43 -2.19
N PRO A 230 22.82 -1.26 -1.65
CA PRO A 230 22.75 -2.70 -1.87
C PRO A 230 21.52 -3.29 -1.18
N ASN A 231 20.93 -4.32 -1.78
CA ASN A 231 19.87 -5.10 -1.15
C ASN A 231 20.47 -5.92 0.01
N ALA A 232 19.81 -5.89 1.18
CA ALA A 232 20.28 -6.50 2.42
C ALA A 232 20.49 -8.04 2.34
N ASP A 233 19.93 -8.69 1.31
CA ASP A 233 20.00 -10.14 1.08
C ASP A 233 21.42 -10.68 0.79
N LYS A 234 22.45 -9.83 0.75
CA LYS A 234 23.86 -10.26 0.72
C LYS A 234 24.33 -10.88 2.05
N ILE A 235 23.83 -10.44 3.19
CA ILE A 235 24.38 -10.82 4.51
C ILE A 235 23.94 -12.23 4.93
N LEU A 236 22.71 -12.63 4.59
CA LEU A 236 22.27 -14.02 4.82
C LEU A 236 22.98 -15.00 3.88
N ASN A 237 23.35 -14.55 2.69
CA ASN A 237 24.05 -15.36 1.68
C ASN A 237 25.55 -15.51 1.95
N SER A 238 26.22 -14.54 2.58
CA SER A 238 27.64 -14.68 2.93
C SER A 238 27.86 -15.68 4.08
N GLN A 239 26.95 -15.74 5.06
CA GLN A 239 27.05 -16.71 6.16
C GLN A 239 26.64 -18.14 5.77
N LEU A 240 25.66 -18.33 4.86
CA LEU A 240 25.27 -19.67 4.37
C LEU A 240 26.09 -20.20 3.18
N CYS A 241 26.99 -19.39 2.61
CA CYS A 241 28.00 -19.86 1.66
C CYS A 241 29.17 -20.58 2.35
N SER A 242 29.14 -20.74 3.68
CA SER A 242 29.94 -21.77 4.33
C SER A 242 29.32 -23.14 4.00
N LYS A 243 29.99 -23.92 3.14
CA LYS A 243 29.57 -25.26 2.65
C LYS A 243 29.05 -26.21 3.75
N LYS A 244 29.36 -25.95 5.02
CA LYS A 244 29.03 -26.76 6.19
C LYS A 244 27.53 -26.81 6.55
N LEU A 245 26.73 -25.78 6.22
CA LEU A 245 25.30 -25.75 6.62
C LEU A 245 24.35 -26.43 5.60
N ARG A 246 24.83 -26.68 4.37
CA ARG A 246 24.00 -27.26 3.29
C ARG A 246 23.74 -28.77 3.47
N ALA A 247 24.61 -29.46 4.20
CA ALA A 247 24.47 -30.90 4.48
C ALA A 247 23.49 -31.20 5.64
N HIS A 248 23.27 -30.24 6.55
CA HIS A 248 22.39 -30.41 7.71
C HIS A 248 20.95 -29.90 7.48
N CYS A 249 20.70 -29.13 6.41
CA CYS A 249 19.39 -28.52 6.12
C CYS A 249 18.50 -29.31 5.16
N THR A 250 18.82 -30.57 4.83
CA THR A 250 17.94 -31.45 4.04
C THR A 250 16.73 -31.97 4.82
N GLN A 251 16.67 -31.77 6.15
CA GLN A 251 15.57 -32.24 7.00
C GLN A 251 14.55 -31.18 7.43
N ILE A 252 14.75 -29.89 7.11
CA ILE A 252 13.86 -28.81 7.55
C ILE A 252 13.19 -28.14 6.34
N SER A 253 12.06 -28.69 5.91
CA SER A 253 11.22 -28.17 4.81
C SER A 253 10.66 -26.76 5.05
N SER A 254 10.71 -26.25 6.29
CA SER A 254 10.15 -24.95 6.69
C SER A 254 11.10 -23.76 6.48
N ILE A 255 12.41 -23.98 6.28
CA ILE A 255 13.37 -22.88 6.03
C ILE A 255 13.43 -22.50 4.54
N HIS A 256 13.16 -23.45 3.65
CA HIS A 256 13.12 -23.23 2.20
C HIS A 256 12.10 -22.14 1.79
N SER A 257 11.01 -22.01 2.55
CA SER A 257 9.92 -21.07 2.28
C SER A 257 10.31 -19.60 2.53
N TYR A 258 11.33 -19.34 3.36
CA TYR A 258 11.84 -17.99 3.64
C TYR A 258 12.92 -17.56 2.64
N PHE A 259 13.73 -18.50 2.15
CA PHE A 259 14.79 -18.26 1.16
C PHE A 259 14.25 -17.86 -0.22
N GLN A 260 12.99 -18.20 -0.52
CA GLN A 260 12.30 -17.98 -1.79
C GLN A 260 12.22 -16.51 -2.25
N TRP A 261 12.39 -15.51 -1.37
CA TRP A 261 12.16 -14.09 -1.71
C TRP A 261 13.40 -13.33 -2.21
N ALA A 262 14.59 -13.91 -2.13
CA ALA A 262 15.84 -13.17 -2.22
C ALA A 262 16.33 -12.87 -3.65
N TYR A 263 15.73 -13.48 -4.68
CA TYR A 263 16.35 -13.51 -6.02
C TYR A 263 15.51 -12.97 -7.19
N PHE A 264 14.21 -12.71 -7.04
CA PHE A 264 13.42 -12.12 -8.12
C PHE A 264 12.45 -11.07 -7.57
N CYS A 265 12.71 -9.81 -7.94
CA CYS A 265 12.01 -8.63 -7.43
C CYS A 265 11.93 -8.55 -5.88
N PRO A 266 13.07 -8.33 -5.19
CA PRO A 266 13.09 -8.04 -3.76
C PRO A 266 12.09 -6.92 -3.40
N ARG A 267 11.59 -6.95 -2.17
CA ARG A 267 10.57 -6.00 -1.70
C ARG A 267 10.96 -4.55 -1.97
N GLU A 268 12.19 -4.17 -1.64
CA GLU A 268 12.69 -2.81 -1.87
C GLU A 268 12.75 -2.43 -3.36
N GLN A 269 12.94 -3.39 -4.27
CA GLN A 269 12.88 -3.14 -5.72
C GLN A 269 11.44 -2.96 -6.22
N THR A 270 10.49 -3.71 -5.64
CA THR A 270 9.07 -3.49 -5.94
C THR A 270 8.65 -2.10 -5.47
N GLU A 271 9.06 -1.70 -4.26
CA GLU A 271 8.78 -0.36 -3.75
C GLU A 271 9.51 0.73 -4.57
N GLU A 272 10.77 0.50 -4.99
CA GLU A 272 11.47 1.39 -5.93
C GLU A 272 10.65 1.59 -7.21
N TRP A 273 10.16 0.48 -7.79
CA TRP A 273 9.35 0.51 -9.00
C TRP A 273 8.10 1.35 -8.82
N LYS A 274 7.35 1.12 -7.74
CA LYS A 274 6.18 1.94 -7.41
C LYS A 274 6.54 3.41 -7.24
N GLY A 275 7.63 3.72 -6.53
CA GLY A 275 8.00 5.08 -6.20
C GLY A 275 8.29 5.95 -7.43
N TRP A 276 9.07 5.45 -8.39
CA TRP A 276 9.35 6.24 -9.59
C TRP A 276 8.12 6.34 -10.50
N MET A 277 7.30 5.29 -10.61
CA MET A 277 6.03 5.36 -11.35
C MET A 277 5.08 6.38 -10.72
N GLN A 278 5.04 6.45 -9.39
CA GLN A 278 4.22 7.40 -8.65
C GLN A 278 4.61 8.84 -8.91
N VAL A 279 5.91 9.13 -8.97
CA VAL A 279 6.40 10.49 -9.29
C VAL A 279 5.94 10.90 -10.68
N MET A 280 6.13 10.02 -11.67
CA MET A 280 5.68 10.28 -13.04
C MET A 280 4.16 10.47 -13.13
N PHE A 281 3.39 9.65 -12.39
CA PHE A 281 1.94 9.77 -12.28
C PHE A 281 1.51 11.13 -11.73
N VAL A 282 2.18 11.62 -10.69
CA VAL A 282 1.84 12.90 -10.05
C VAL A 282 2.24 14.07 -10.93
N TRP A 283 3.43 14.03 -11.52
CA TRP A 283 3.91 15.10 -12.40
C TRP A 283 3.08 15.21 -13.68
N TYR A 284 2.56 14.09 -14.20
CA TYR A 284 1.59 14.10 -15.30
C TYR A 284 0.37 14.97 -14.98
N HIS A 285 -0.20 14.87 -13.77
CA HIS A 285 -1.37 15.65 -13.36
C HIS A 285 -1.01 17.13 -13.09
N TYR A 286 0.14 17.36 -12.44
CA TYR A 286 0.64 18.69 -12.11
C TYR A 286 0.89 19.53 -13.37
N PHE A 287 1.69 19.02 -14.31
CA PHE A 287 2.04 19.73 -15.54
C PHE A 287 1.00 19.56 -16.66
N LYS A 288 -0.06 18.77 -16.47
CA LYS A 288 -1.07 18.47 -17.52
C LYS A 288 -0.44 17.87 -18.79
N ALA A 289 0.52 16.96 -18.62
CA ALA A 289 1.36 16.41 -19.67
C ALA A 289 0.63 15.33 -20.52
N LYS A 290 -0.36 15.74 -21.33
CA LYS A 290 -1.26 14.81 -22.08
C LYS A 290 -0.51 13.76 -22.92
N GLU A 291 0.65 14.11 -23.47
CA GLU A 291 1.54 13.22 -24.24
C GLU A 291 1.90 11.93 -23.49
N TRP A 292 2.02 11.99 -22.17
CA TRP A 292 2.42 10.86 -21.33
C TRP A 292 1.27 9.93 -20.94
N TYR A 293 0.04 10.18 -21.41
CA TYR A 293 -1.15 9.42 -21.00
C TYR A 293 -0.96 7.90 -21.21
N ASN A 294 -0.44 7.48 -22.36
CA ASN A 294 -0.23 6.05 -22.66
C ASN A 294 0.74 5.40 -21.67
N TRP A 295 1.80 6.12 -21.26
CA TRP A 295 2.75 5.64 -20.24
C TRP A 295 2.10 5.53 -18.86
N ILE A 296 1.33 6.54 -18.47
CA ILE A 296 0.58 6.52 -17.20
C ILE A 296 -0.34 5.31 -17.14
N ARG A 297 -1.00 4.99 -18.25
CA ARG A 297 -1.88 3.83 -18.35
C ARG A 297 -1.12 2.51 -18.13
N VAL A 298 0.08 2.37 -18.69
CA VAL A 298 0.96 1.21 -18.41
C VAL A 298 1.32 1.14 -16.92
N TYR A 299 1.61 2.27 -16.27
CA TYR A 299 1.95 2.27 -14.84
C TYR A 299 0.78 1.78 -13.98
N ILE A 300 -0.46 2.15 -14.32
CA ILE A 300 -1.65 1.64 -13.64
C ILE A 300 -1.75 0.12 -13.83
N ALA A 301 -1.54 -0.40 -15.04
CA ALA A 301 -1.49 -1.84 -15.28
C ALA A 301 -0.39 -2.55 -14.45
N CYS A 302 0.79 -1.92 -14.29
CA CYS A 302 1.85 -2.43 -13.42
C CYS A 302 1.40 -2.52 -11.95
N TYR A 303 0.69 -1.52 -11.43
CA TYR A 303 0.14 -1.55 -10.08
C TYR A 303 -0.90 -2.66 -9.89
N VAL A 304 -1.79 -2.87 -10.87
CA VAL A 304 -2.76 -3.98 -10.85
C VAL A 304 -2.05 -5.34 -10.93
N TRP A 305 -1.02 -5.45 -11.77
CA TRP A 305 -0.16 -6.63 -11.85
C TRP A 305 0.51 -6.94 -10.51
N MET A 306 1.09 -5.93 -9.84
CA MET A 306 1.69 -6.08 -8.51
C MET A 306 0.66 -6.52 -7.45
N THR A 307 -0.59 -6.05 -7.57
CA THR A 307 -1.69 -6.47 -6.70
C THR A 307 -1.97 -7.96 -6.88
N GLY A 308 -2.01 -8.46 -8.12
CA GLY A 308 -2.13 -9.87 -8.42
C GLY A 308 -0.94 -10.68 -7.90
N PHE A 309 0.28 -10.28 -8.29
CA PHE A 309 1.53 -10.97 -7.95
C PHE A 309 1.78 -11.05 -6.44
N GLY A 310 1.78 -9.90 -5.75
CA GLY A 310 2.14 -9.80 -4.35
C GLY A 310 1.14 -10.49 -3.43
N ASN A 311 -0.17 -10.29 -3.65
CA ASN A 311 -1.19 -10.90 -2.82
C ASN A 311 -1.26 -12.42 -3.04
N PHE A 312 -1.23 -12.88 -4.29
CA PHE A 312 -1.22 -14.30 -4.61
C PHE A 312 -0.01 -15.00 -3.97
N SER A 313 1.19 -14.44 -4.15
CA SER A 313 2.43 -15.00 -3.61
C SER A 313 2.37 -15.13 -2.08
N PHE A 314 1.85 -14.11 -1.38
CA PHE A 314 1.64 -14.23 0.06
C PHE A 314 0.69 -15.38 0.41
N PHE A 315 -0.49 -15.45 -0.21
CA PHE A 315 -1.49 -16.48 0.13
C PHE A 315 -0.96 -17.89 -0.17
N TRP A 316 -0.19 -18.02 -1.25
CA TRP A 316 0.44 -19.28 -1.65
C TRP A 316 1.48 -19.76 -0.64
N ILE A 317 2.35 -18.87 -0.17
CA ILE A 317 3.46 -19.20 0.73
C ILE A 317 2.98 -19.29 2.18
N ARG A 318 2.33 -18.24 2.69
CA ARG A 318 1.93 -18.13 4.10
C ARG A 318 0.75 -19.02 4.44
N ASN A 319 -0.07 -19.42 3.45
CA ASN A 319 -1.30 -20.19 3.64
C ASN A 319 -2.26 -19.60 4.69
N ASP A 320 -2.14 -18.29 4.92
CA ASP A 320 -2.95 -17.52 5.84
C ASP A 320 -4.09 -16.85 5.07
N TYR A 321 -5.29 -17.37 5.29
CA TYR A 321 -6.54 -16.90 4.69
C TYR A 321 -7.45 -16.22 5.73
N SER A 322 -6.86 -15.75 6.82
CA SER A 322 -7.59 -15.13 7.94
C SER A 322 -8.39 -13.90 7.50
N ALA A 323 -9.56 -13.73 8.12
CA ALA A 323 -10.36 -12.52 7.98
C ALA A 323 -9.63 -11.28 8.53
N TRP A 324 -8.76 -11.46 9.54
CA TRP A 324 -7.92 -10.39 10.07
C TRP A 324 -7.03 -9.77 8.98
N ARG A 325 -6.37 -10.60 8.17
CA ARG A 325 -5.55 -10.13 7.05
C ARG A 325 -6.39 -9.41 6.00
N LEU A 326 -7.57 -9.93 5.67
CA LEU A 326 -8.50 -9.29 4.75
C LEU A 326 -8.85 -7.88 5.24
N LEU A 327 -9.27 -7.76 6.49
CA LEU A 327 -9.65 -6.49 7.11
C LEU A 327 -8.48 -5.49 7.16
N LYS A 328 -7.28 -5.95 7.53
CA LYS A 328 -6.06 -5.11 7.51
C LYS A 328 -5.76 -4.53 6.13
N MET A 329 -5.87 -5.34 5.08
CA MET A 329 -5.62 -4.90 3.71
C MET A 329 -6.71 -3.94 3.21
N LEU A 330 -7.98 -4.24 3.49
CA LEU A 330 -9.09 -3.35 3.14
C LEU A 330 -8.97 -2.00 3.84
N PHE A 331 -8.56 -1.99 5.11
CA PHE A 331 -8.29 -0.78 5.86
C PHE A 331 -7.16 0.04 5.22
N ARG A 332 -6.02 -0.58 4.92
CA ARG A 332 -4.88 0.09 4.28
C ARG A 332 -5.25 0.77 2.96
N LEU A 333 -6.09 0.13 2.16
CA LEU A 333 -6.50 0.62 0.83
C LEU A 333 -7.60 1.69 0.88
N ASN A 334 -8.52 1.60 1.85
CA ASN A 334 -9.75 2.40 1.83
C ASN A 334 -9.86 3.43 2.94
N PHE A 335 -9.11 3.29 4.04
CA PHE A 335 -9.22 4.20 5.19
C PHE A 335 -9.08 5.67 4.77
N LEU A 336 -7.97 6.02 4.13
CA LEU A 336 -7.69 7.42 3.78
C LEU A 336 -8.71 7.98 2.77
N VAL A 337 -9.03 7.24 1.71
CA VAL A 337 -9.95 7.70 0.66
C VAL A 337 -11.39 7.87 1.16
N ILE A 338 -11.86 7.04 2.09
CA ILE A 338 -13.21 7.18 2.68
C ILE A 338 -13.32 8.50 3.43
N PHE A 339 -12.32 8.84 4.27
CA PHE A 339 -12.31 10.12 4.98
C PHE A 339 -12.16 11.31 4.04
N VAL A 340 -11.26 11.24 3.06
CA VAL A 340 -11.09 12.30 2.06
C VAL A 340 -12.40 12.55 1.28
N ALA A 341 -13.08 11.49 0.83
CA ALA A 341 -14.36 11.59 0.13
C ALA A 341 -15.47 12.21 1.01
N MET A 342 -15.56 11.80 2.28
CA MET A 342 -16.54 12.38 3.23
C MET A 342 -16.26 13.87 3.52
N VAL A 343 -14.98 14.25 3.66
CA VAL A 343 -14.58 15.62 3.96
C VAL A 343 -14.82 16.54 2.77
N THR A 344 -14.50 16.08 1.56
CA THR A 344 -14.62 16.87 0.33
C THR A 344 -16.01 16.77 -0.32
N ASN A 345 -16.91 15.95 0.25
CA ASN A 345 -18.22 15.62 -0.30
C ASN A 345 -18.16 15.16 -1.77
N ASN A 346 -17.08 14.47 -2.12
CA ASN A 346 -16.81 13.96 -3.46
C ASN A 346 -17.20 12.48 -3.55
N GLU A 347 -17.61 12.05 -4.74
CA GLU A 347 -17.93 10.65 -5.00
C GLU A 347 -16.67 9.78 -4.96
N TYR A 348 -16.77 8.59 -4.36
CA TYR A 348 -15.64 7.67 -4.20
C TYR A 348 -14.97 7.29 -5.54
N MET A 349 -15.74 7.26 -6.63
CA MET A 349 -15.24 6.97 -7.97
C MET A 349 -14.25 8.00 -8.54
N LEU A 350 -14.22 9.24 -8.02
CA LEU A 350 -13.16 10.19 -8.37
C LEU A 350 -11.77 9.67 -7.97
N TYR A 351 -11.72 8.79 -6.98
CA TYR A 351 -10.52 8.12 -6.47
C TYR A 351 -10.48 6.63 -6.86
N TYR A 352 -10.90 6.30 -8.10
CA TYR A 352 -11.12 4.94 -8.59
C TYR A 352 -9.94 3.96 -8.40
N ILE A 353 -8.69 4.44 -8.29
CA ILE A 353 -7.52 3.58 -8.09
C ILE A 353 -7.69 2.72 -6.83
N CYS A 354 -8.20 3.30 -5.72
CA CYS A 354 -8.43 2.58 -4.48
C CYS A 354 -9.50 1.49 -4.65
N ALA A 355 -10.59 1.82 -5.34
CA ALA A 355 -11.69 0.92 -5.65
C ALA A 355 -11.22 -0.27 -6.48
N MET A 356 -10.44 0.02 -7.53
CA MET A 356 -9.90 -0.97 -8.44
C MET A 356 -8.92 -1.92 -7.73
N HIS A 357 -8.01 -1.40 -6.90
CA HIS A 357 -7.12 -2.24 -6.10
C HIS A 357 -7.87 -3.12 -5.10
N THR A 358 -8.93 -2.59 -4.50
CA THR A 358 -9.79 -3.35 -3.60
C THR A 358 -10.48 -4.51 -4.32
N TYR A 359 -11.04 -4.26 -5.51
CA TYR A 359 -11.64 -5.30 -6.34
C TYR A 359 -10.64 -6.41 -6.69
N TRP A 360 -9.49 -6.06 -7.27
CA TRP A 360 -8.47 -7.06 -7.66
C TRP A 360 -7.88 -7.81 -6.47
N PHE A 361 -7.74 -7.15 -5.31
CA PHE A 361 -7.36 -7.84 -4.09
C PHE A 361 -8.41 -8.88 -3.66
N LEU A 362 -9.70 -8.51 -3.70
CA LEU A 362 -10.80 -9.41 -3.35
C LEU A 362 -10.90 -10.59 -4.31
N THR A 363 -10.72 -10.39 -5.62
CA THR A 363 -10.75 -11.50 -6.59
C THR A 363 -9.62 -12.50 -6.34
N VAL A 364 -8.41 -12.02 -6.02
CA VAL A 364 -7.27 -12.88 -5.63
C VAL A 364 -7.54 -13.60 -4.32
N TYR A 365 -8.11 -12.92 -3.32
CA TYR A 365 -8.49 -13.54 -2.05
C TYR A 365 -9.52 -14.66 -2.25
N VAL A 366 -10.58 -14.40 -3.01
CA VAL A 366 -11.63 -15.39 -3.36
C VAL A 366 -11.02 -16.56 -4.13
N PHE A 367 -10.21 -16.29 -5.15
CA PHE A 367 -9.52 -17.33 -5.92
C PHE A 367 -8.74 -18.27 -5.00
N MET A 368 -8.01 -17.72 -4.04
CA MET A 368 -7.14 -18.49 -3.16
C MET A 368 -7.89 -19.19 -2.02
N ARG A 369 -8.97 -18.58 -1.50
CA ARG A 369 -9.79 -19.08 -0.39
C ARG A 369 -10.77 -20.19 -0.83
N VAL A 370 -11.38 -20.05 -2.00
CA VAL A 370 -12.36 -21.00 -2.55
C VAL A 370 -11.63 -22.27 -2.98
N LEU A 371 -12.15 -23.43 -2.56
CA LEU A 371 -11.55 -24.74 -2.85
C LEU A 371 -10.06 -24.82 -2.46
N LYS A 372 -9.72 -24.40 -1.23
CA LYS A 372 -8.34 -24.37 -0.71
C LYS A 372 -7.59 -25.72 -0.88
N SER A 373 -8.29 -26.85 -0.81
CA SER A 373 -7.69 -28.18 -1.01
C SER A 373 -7.11 -28.37 -2.42
N TRP A 374 -7.71 -27.72 -3.43
CA TRP A 374 -7.28 -27.81 -4.83
C TRP A 374 -5.96 -27.10 -5.08
N ASN A 375 -5.56 -26.17 -4.21
CA ASN A 375 -4.32 -25.41 -4.36
C ASN A 375 -3.07 -26.30 -4.32
N LYS A 376 -3.15 -27.49 -3.69
CA LYS A 376 -2.02 -28.44 -3.63
C LYS A 376 -1.79 -29.19 -4.94
N ASN A 377 -2.84 -29.40 -5.73
CA ASN A 377 -2.80 -30.22 -6.94
C ASN A 377 -2.62 -29.35 -8.18
N ARG A 378 -1.55 -29.59 -8.95
CA ARG A 378 -1.22 -28.80 -10.15
C ARG A 378 -2.35 -28.77 -11.19
N LYS A 379 -2.98 -29.91 -11.47
CA LYS A 379 -4.09 -30.01 -12.44
C LYS A 379 -5.31 -29.19 -11.99
N LEU A 380 -5.68 -29.29 -10.71
CA LEU A 380 -6.83 -28.55 -10.16
C LEU A 380 -6.54 -27.04 -10.09
N MET A 381 -5.29 -26.64 -9.83
CA MET A 381 -4.87 -25.23 -9.94
C MET A 381 -5.00 -24.69 -11.36
N ALA A 382 -4.62 -25.47 -12.38
CA ALA A 382 -4.80 -25.07 -13.77
C ALA A 382 -6.29 -24.87 -14.12
N VAL A 383 -7.18 -25.74 -13.62
CA VAL A 383 -8.63 -25.57 -13.77
C VAL A 383 -9.11 -24.28 -13.10
N LYS A 384 -8.60 -23.95 -11.90
CA LYS A 384 -8.94 -22.68 -11.23
C LYS A 384 -8.48 -21.46 -12.04
N PHE A 385 -7.26 -21.48 -12.59
CA PHE A 385 -6.78 -20.41 -13.46
C PHE A 385 -7.64 -20.26 -14.72
N ALA A 386 -8.01 -21.35 -15.37
CA ALA A 386 -8.90 -21.34 -16.52
C ALA A 386 -10.28 -20.77 -16.16
N ALA A 387 -10.85 -21.18 -15.02
CA ALA A 387 -12.11 -20.66 -14.53
C ALA A 387 -12.02 -19.16 -14.22
N TYR A 388 -10.94 -18.70 -13.58
CA TYR A 388 -10.72 -17.28 -13.32
C TYR A 388 -10.66 -16.47 -14.62
N ALA A 389 -9.89 -16.92 -15.61
CA ALA A 389 -9.81 -16.28 -16.91
C ALA A 389 -11.17 -16.22 -17.61
N PHE A 390 -11.95 -17.31 -17.54
CA PHE A 390 -13.29 -17.39 -18.10
C PHE A 390 -14.26 -16.40 -17.44
N PHE A 391 -14.33 -16.36 -16.11
CA PHE A 391 -15.19 -15.40 -15.41
C PHE A 391 -14.76 -13.95 -15.67
N ASN A 392 -13.46 -13.68 -15.67
CA ASN A 392 -12.94 -12.34 -15.95
C ASN A 392 -13.29 -11.87 -17.37
N ALA A 393 -13.18 -12.77 -18.36
CA ALA A 393 -13.61 -12.51 -19.72
C ALA A 393 -15.12 -12.24 -19.80
N ILE A 394 -15.97 -13.03 -19.13
CA ILE A 394 -17.43 -12.77 -19.11
C ILE A 394 -17.75 -11.38 -18.57
N ILE A 395 -17.08 -10.97 -17.49
CA ILE A 395 -17.37 -9.70 -16.81
C ILE A 395 -17.00 -8.51 -17.71
N PHE A 396 -15.83 -8.53 -18.37
CA PHE A 396 -15.26 -7.35 -19.02
C PHE A 396 -15.25 -7.39 -20.56
N GLU A 397 -15.25 -8.56 -21.19
CA GLU A 397 -15.24 -8.70 -22.66
C GLU A 397 -16.67 -8.69 -23.24
N ILE A 398 -17.66 -9.18 -22.49
CA ILE A 398 -19.04 -9.17 -22.96
C ILE A 398 -19.70 -7.83 -22.59
N PRO A 399 -20.14 -7.03 -23.57
CA PRO A 399 -20.69 -5.71 -23.31
C PRO A 399 -21.93 -5.78 -22.42
N GLY A 400 -21.96 -4.93 -21.39
CA GLY A 400 -23.08 -4.79 -20.45
C GLY A 400 -23.07 -5.75 -19.26
N TRP A 401 -22.24 -6.79 -19.23
CA TRP A 401 -22.16 -7.70 -18.07
C TRP A 401 -21.54 -7.05 -16.85
N SER A 402 -20.45 -6.30 -17.03
CA SER A 402 -19.85 -5.46 -15.99
C SER A 402 -20.90 -4.58 -15.30
N LEU A 403 -21.69 -3.83 -16.08
CA LEU A 403 -22.73 -2.95 -15.56
C LEU A 403 -23.78 -3.71 -14.73
N ARG A 404 -24.22 -4.89 -15.21
CA ARG A 404 -25.23 -5.70 -14.50
C ARG A 404 -24.70 -6.31 -13.21
N ILE A 405 -23.47 -6.84 -13.23
CA ILE A 405 -22.84 -7.48 -12.06
C ILE A 405 -22.54 -6.46 -10.97
N PHE A 406 -22.08 -5.26 -11.35
CA PHE A 406 -21.68 -4.23 -10.39
C PHE A 406 -22.81 -3.28 -9.97
N ARG A 407 -23.98 -3.31 -10.63
CA ARG A 407 -25.16 -2.50 -10.24
C ARG A 407 -25.54 -2.54 -8.75
N PRO A 408 -25.50 -3.68 -8.04
CA PRO A 408 -25.77 -3.71 -6.61
C PRO A 408 -24.83 -2.82 -5.77
N PHE A 409 -23.63 -2.54 -6.28
CA PHE A 409 -22.62 -1.71 -5.63
C PHE A 409 -22.68 -0.23 -6.06
N GLN A 410 -23.76 0.19 -6.72
CA GLN A 410 -23.89 1.54 -7.26
C GLN A 410 -23.75 2.67 -6.24
N LEU A 411 -24.10 2.42 -4.98
CA LEU A 411 -23.97 3.39 -3.89
C LEU A 411 -22.51 3.77 -3.62
N ILE A 412 -21.58 2.84 -3.85
CA ILE A 412 -20.16 3.02 -3.56
C ILE A 412 -19.38 3.32 -4.86
N LEU A 413 -19.69 2.61 -5.93
CA LEU A 413 -18.96 2.66 -7.20
C LEU A 413 -19.64 3.55 -8.25
N GLY A 414 -20.62 4.35 -7.84
CA GLY A 414 -21.35 5.27 -8.73
C GLY A 414 -20.64 6.58 -8.97
N LEU A 415 -20.79 7.08 -10.19
CA LEU A 415 -20.40 8.44 -10.57
C LEU A 415 -21.55 9.11 -11.32
N HIS A 416 -21.96 10.31 -10.88
CA HIS A 416 -23.04 11.09 -11.51
C HIS A 416 -22.48 12.17 -12.43
N ASP A 417 -21.88 11.77 -13.56
CA ASP A 417 -21.15 12.66 -14.49
C ASP A 417 -21.89 12.95 -15.82
N ASN A 418 -23.20 12.71 -15.88
CA ASN A 418 -24.03 12.79 -17.10
C ASN A 418 -23.62 11.82 -18.24
N SER A 419 -22.77 10.81 -18.00
CA SER A 419 -22.30 9.85 -19.02
C SER A 419 -23.34 8.79 -19.45
N GLY A 420 -24.60 8.93 -19.02
CA GLY A 420 -25.72 8.05 -19.39
C GLY A 420 -25.99 6.92 -18.39
N ASP A 421 -24.96 6.23 -17.88
CA ASP A 421 -25.09 5.21 -16.81
C ASP A 421 -24.13 5.53 -15.65
N ILE A 422 -24.65 5.50 -14.42
CA ILE A 422 -23.92 5.77 -13.17
C ILE A 422 -22.70 4.83 -13.01
N MET A 423 -22.77 3.61 -13.58
CA MET A 423 -21.70 2.60 -13.53
C MET A 423 -20.71 2.66 -14.69
N HIS A 424 -20.87 3.61 -15.63
CA HIS A 424 -20.03 3.67 -16.82
C HIS A 424 -18.55 3.81 -16.48
N GLU A 425 -18.20 4.77 -15.62
CA GLU A 425 -16.80 5.05 -15.26
C GLU A 425 -16.16 3.84 -14.56
N TRP A 426 -16.87 3.18 -13.63
CA TRP A 426 -16.37 1.96 -12.98
C TRP A 426 -16.08 0.85 -13.99
N SER A 427 -17.07 0.55 -14.85
CA SER A 427 -16.93 -0.48 -15.88
C SER A 427 -15.76 -0.18 -16.81
N PHE A 428 -15.60 1.07 -17.23
CA PHE A 428 -14.51 1.50 -18.10
C PHE A 428 -13.15 1.34 -17.42
N ARG A 429 -12.99 1.88 -16.19
CA ARG A 429 -11.70 1.85 -15.48
C ARG A 429 -11.26 0.45 -15.08
N ALA A 430 -12.17 -0.34 -14.52
CA ALA A 430 -11.88 -1.71 -14.12
C ALA A 430 -11.64 -2.62 -15.34
N GLY A 431 -12.34 -2.38 -16.45
CA GLY A 431 -12.18 -3.13 -17.69
C GLY A 431 -10.86 -2.88 -18.41
N LEU A 432 -10.21 -1.74 -18.25
CA LEU A 432 -8.97 -1.46 -18.99
C LEU A 432 -7.75 -2.29 -18.52
N ASP A 433 -7.70 -2.76 -17.26
CA ASP A 433 -6.57 -3.54 -16.70
C ASP A 433 -6.90 -5.01 -16.40
N HIS A 434 -8.01 -5.52 -16.92
CA HIS A 434 -8.58 -6.77 -16.43
C HIS A 434 -7.67 -8.00 -16.57
N TRP A 435 -6.79 -8.04 -17.57
CA TRP A 435 -5.81 -9.12 -17.73
C TRP A 435 -4.55 -8.95 -16.87
N ALA A 436 -4.23 -7.75 -16.39
CA ALA A 436 -2.99 -7.47 -15.66
C ALA A 436 -2.93 -8.23 -14.33
N CYS A 437 -4.05 -8.29 -13.59
CA CYS A 437 -4.12 -9.01 -12.31
C CYS A 437 -3.94 -10.52 -12.51
N TYR A 438 -4.65 -11.10 -13.49
CA TYR A 438 -4.55 -12.51 -13.85
C TYR A 438 -3.11 -12.89 -14.20
N PHE A 439 -2.46 -12.07 -15.02
CA PHE A 439 -1.07 -12.28 -15.40
C PHE A 439 -0.11 -12.20 -14.21
N GLY A 440 -0.34 -11.27 -13.27
CA GLY A 440 0.40 -11.19 -12.01
C GLY A 440 0.32 -12.47 -11.19
N MET A 441 -0.87 -13.08 -11.09
CA MET A 441 -1.05 -14.36 -10.41
C MET A 441 -0.30 -15.50 -11.11
N LEU A 442 -0.31 -15.55 -12.45
CA LEU A 442 0.43 -16.54 -13.23
C LEU A 442 1.95 -16.41 -13.04
N CYS A 443 2.46 -15.17 -13.04
CA CYS A 443 3.87 -14.90 -12.75
C CYS A 443 4.24 -15.37 -11.34
N ALA A 444 3.39 -15.12 -10.34
CA ALA A 444 3.61 -15.56 -8.97
C ALA A 444 3.59 -17.09 -8.82
N TYR A 445 2.70 -17.79 -9.54
CA TYR A 445 2.66 -19.26 -9.54
C TYR A 445 3.92 -19.88 -10.16
N ASN A 446 4.41 -19.30 -11.25
CA ASN A 446 5.62 -19.76 -11.95
C ASN A 446 6.93 -19.23 -11.35
N TYR A 447 6.85 -18.42 -10.29
CA TYR A 447 7.99 -17.79 -9.63
C TYR A 447 9.14 -18.78 -9.31
N PRO A 448 8.90 -19.98 -8.74
CA PRO A 448 9.98 -20.91 -8.40
C PRO A 448 10.75 -21.46 -9.62
N HIS A 449 10.18 -21.37 -10.81
CA HIS A 449 10.85 -21.74 -12.06
C HIS A 449 11.76 -20.62 -12.55
N PHE A 450 11.27 -19.37 -12.52
CA PHE A 450 12.06 -18.19 -12.85
C PHE A 450 13.24 -18.00 -11.90
N GLU A 451 13.03 -18.19 -10.60
CA GLU A 451 14.10 -18.12 -9.61
C GLU A 451 15.20 -19.14 -9.88
N ARG A 452 14.84 -20.40 -10.17
CA ARG A 452 15.82 -21.44 -10.54
C ARG A 452 16.60 -21.09 -11.81
N LEU A 453 15.94 -20.51 -12.81
CA LEU A 453 16.62 -20.04 -14.01
C LEU A 453 17.64 -18.95 -13.68
N MET A 454 17.26 -17.96 -12.87
CA MET A 454 18.16 -16.88 -12.47
C MET A 454 19.35 -17.40 -11.63
N LEU A 455 19.10 -18.30 -10.68
CA LEU A 455 20.14 -18.94 -9.89
C LEU A 455 21.09 -19.77 -10.75
N PHE A 456 20.57 -20.46 -11.77
CA PHE A 456 21.40 -21.17 -12.74
C PHE A 456 22.31 -20.20 -13.51
N LEU A 457 21.78 -19.08 -13.99
CA LEU A 457 22.55 -18.07 -14.72
C LEU A 457 23.65 -17.40 -13.88
N ASP A 458 23.45 -17.29 -12.57
CA ASP A 458 24.40 -16.64 -11.65
C ASP A 458 25.38 -17.61 -10.96
N SER A 459 25.11 -18.91 -11.02
CA SER A 459 25.99 -19.93 -10.45
C SER A 459 27.38 -19.90 -11.10
N LYS A 460 28.43 -20.15 -10.29
CA LYS A 460 29.81 -20.25 -10.81
C LYS A 460 29.87 -21.32 -11.90
N SER A 461 30.31 -20.92 -13.09
CA SER A 461 30.51 -21.84 -14.20
C SER A 461 31.68 -22.77 -13.91
N LEU A 462 31.44 -24.07 -14.00
CA LEU A 462 32.50 -25.07 -13.80
C LEU A 462 33.32 -25.26 -15.09
N ASN A 463 32.68 -25.11 -16.24
CA ASN A 463 33.26 -25.30 -17.57
C ASN A 463 33.10 -24.07 -18.46
N LYS A 464 34.04 -23.85 -19.39
CA LYS A 464 33.94 -22.78 -20.42
C LYS A 464 32.66 -22.89 -21.24
N ASN A 465 32.26 -24.10 -21.63
CA ASN A 465 31.03 -24.35 -22.38
C ASN A 465 29.77 -23.95 -21.61
N GLU A 466 29.77 -24.13 -20.29
CA GLU A 466 28.66 -23.72 -19.43
C GLU A 466 28.58 -22.19 -19.31
N ALA A 467 29.73 -21.52 -19.22
CA ALA A 467 29.81 -20.06 -19.22
C ALA A 467 29.28 -19.46 -20.53
N ILE A 468 29.66 -20.05 -21.68
CA ILE A 468 29.17 -19.65 -23.00
C ILE A 468 27.64 -19.87 -23.07
N LYS A 469 27.15 -21.02 -22.62
CA LYS A 469 25.70 -21.30 -22.60
C LYS A 469 24.91 -20.28 -21.77
N LYS A 470 25.38 -19.94 -20.56
CA LYS A 470 24.76 -18.93 -19.70
C LYS A 470 24.77 -17.54 -20.34
N LEU A 471 25.87 -17.17 -20.97
CA LEU A 471 25.99 -15.90 -21.71
C LEU A 471 25.03 -15.86 -22.90
N CYS A 472 24.96 -16.92 -23.72
CA CYS A 472 24.04 -17.02 -24.84
C CYS A 472 22.58 -16.89 -24.38
N VAL A 473 22.19 -17.53 -23.26
CA VAL A 473 20.84 -17.38 -22.71
C VAL A 473 20.57 -15.95 -22.26
N ARG A 474 21.52 -15.27 -21.62
CA ARG A 474 21.37 -13.86 -21.23
C ARG A 474 21.23 -12.93 -22.44
N ILE A 475 22.06 -13.12 -23.47
CA ILE A 475 21.99 -12.34 -24.71
C ILE A 475 20.67 -12.59 -25.42
N PHE A 476 20.23 -13.85 -25.51
CA PHE A 476 18.96 -14.22 -26.13
C PHE A 476 17.77 -13.57 -25.41
N LEU A 477 17.72 -13.65 -24.07
CA LEU A 477 16.66 -13.01 -23.28
C LEU A 477 16.71 -11.48 -23.42
N GLY A 478 17.91 -10.88 -23.39
CA GLY A 478 18.08 -9.44 -23.53
C GLY A 478 17.66 -8.93 -24.91
N LEU A 479 18.11 -9.58 -25.98
CA LEU A 479 17.75 -9.24 -27.35
C LEU A 479 16.26 -9.48 -27.61
N GLY A 480 15.70 -10.58 -27.09
CA GLY A 480 14.26 -10.85 -27.16
C GLY A 480 13.44 -9.73 -26.49
N CYS A 481 13.86 -9.25 -25.31
CA CYS A 481 13.22 -8.14 -24.63
C CYS A 481 13.34 -6.83 -25.42
N LEU A 482 14.50 -6.55 -26.02
CA LEU A 482 14.71 -5.36 -26.86
C LEU A 482 13.81 -5.39 -28.10
N ILE A 483 13.73 -6.52 -28.81
CA ILE A 483 12.89 -6.67 -29.99
C ILE A 483 11.42 -6.54 -29.62
N LEU A 484 10.95 -7.31 -28.64
CA LEU A 484 9.54 -7.27 -28.22
C LEU A 484 9.14 -5.90 -27.66
N GLY A 485 9.99 -5.27 -26.86
CA GLY A 485 9.76 -3.93 -26.32
C GLY A 485 9.71 -2.86 -27.41
N SER A 486 10.61 -2.93 -28.39
CA SER A 486 10.64 -1.99 -29.53
C SER A 486 9.41 -2.16 -30.42
N LEU A 487 9.06 -3.40 -30.77
CA LEU A 487 7.85 -3.69 -31.54
C LEU A 487 6.61 -3.18 -30.81
N TRP A 488 6.49 -3.44 -29.51
CA TRP A 488 5.36 -2.95 -28.73
C TRP A 488 5.30 -1.41 -28.68
N TYR A 489 6.45 -0.75 -28.53
CA TYR A 489 6.52 0.71 -28.49
C TYR A 489 6.05 1.34 -29.82
N PHE A 490 6.59 0.91 -30.95
CA PHE A 490 6.24 1.50 -32.25
C PHE A 490 4.84 1.09 -32.74
N LEU A 491 4.34 -0.10 -32.39
CA LEU A 491 3.03 -0.57 -32.85
C LEU A 491 1.87 -0.10 -31.98
N PHE A 492 2.07 0.05 -30.67
CA PHE A 492 0.97 0.35 -29.75
C PHE A 492 1.13 1.68 -29.01
N MET A 493 2.31 2.02 -28.49
CA MET A 493 2.46 3.20 -27.62
C MET A 493 2.25 4.54 -28.33
N GLN A 494 2.44 4.59 -29.64
CA GLN A 494 2.25 5.81 -30.44
C GLN A 494 0.80 6.04 -30.89
N LYS A 495 -0.12 5.13 -30.55
CA LYS A 495 -1.53 5.27 -30.90
C LYS A 495 -2.22 6.38 -30.10
N ASP A 496 -3.25 6.96 -30.70
CA ASP A 496 -4.12 7.91 -30.03
C ASP A 496 -4.84 7.27 -28.84
N LYS A 497 -5.24 8.12 -27.87
CA LYS A 497 -5.83 7.72 -26.59
C LYS A 497 -6.92 6.64 -26.73
N PHE A 498 -7.85 6.80 -27.66
CA PHE A 498 -9.00 5.89 -27.81
C PHE A 498 -8.59 4.53 -28.37
N GLU A 499 -7.75 4.52 -29.41
CA GLU A 499 -7.22 3.29 -29.99
C GLU A 499 -6.28 2.55 -29.04
N TYR A 500 -5.47 3.30 -28.29
CA TYR A 500 -4.62 2.74 -27.26
C TYR A 500 -5.44 2.10 -26.16
N ASN A 501 -6.48 2.77 -25.66
CA ASN A 501 -7.38 2.20 -24.64
C ASN A 501 -8.03 0.88 -25.07
N ALA A 502 -8.36 0.70 -26.35
CA ALA A 502 -8.91 -0.55 -26.87
C ALA A 502 -7.88 -1.70 -26.92
N THR A 503 -6.61 -1.39 -27.17
CA THR A 503 -5.54 -2.39 -27.32
C THR A 503 -4.72 -2.62 -26.04
N HIS A 504 -4.76 -1.67 -25.10
CA HIS A 504 -4.02 -1.68 -23.85
C HIS A 504 -4.26 -2.93 -22.98
N PRO A 505 -5.51 -3.41 -22.77
CA PRO A 505 -5.78 -4.56 -21.90
C PRO A 505 -5.00 -5.81 -22.27
N TYR A 506 -4.71 -5.99 -23.57
CA TYR A 506 -4.02 -7.17 -24.11
C TYR A 506 -2.51 -6.96 -24.25
N THR A 507 -2.09 -5.73 -24.56
CA THR A 507 -0.70 -5.44 -24.94
C THR A 507 0.16 -4.99 -23.77
N ALA A 508 -0.44 -4.43 -22.71
CA ALA A 508 0.29 -3.96 -21.52
C ALA A 508 1.11 -5.06 -20.82
N LEU A 509 0.71 -6.33 -20.98
CA LEU A 509 1.45 -7.47 -20.43
C LEU A 509 2.86 -7.58 -21.02
N ILE A 510 3.04 -7.18 -22.27
CA ILE A 510 4.32 -7.23 -22.98
C ILE A 510 5.31 -6.25 -22.32
N SER A 511 4.89 -5.01 -22.07
CA SER A 511 5.75 -4.01 -21.46
C SER A 511 6.12 -4.36 -20.01
N ILE A 512 5.17 -4.91 -19.24
CA ILE A 512 5.41 -5.43 -17.89
C ILE A 512 6.46 -6.55 -17.92
N LEU A 513 6.32 -7.53 -18.82
CA LEU A 513 7.28 -8.62 -18.98
C LEU A 513 8.67 -8.14 -19.36
N VAL A 514 8.75 -7.27 -20.36
CA VAL A 514 10.03 -6.69 -20.83
C VAL A 514 10.72 -5.96 -19.67
N TYR A 515 9.98 -5.15 -18.90
CA TYR A 515 10.55 -4.44 -17.74
C TYR A 515 11.08 -5.41 -16.68
N ILE A 516 10.28 -6.41 -16.28
CA ILE A 516 10.66 -7.37 -15.24
C ILE A 516 11.90 -8.17 -15.69
N ILE A 517 11.90 -8.69 -16.92
CA ILE A 517 13.02 -9.47 -17.43
C ILE A 517 14.28 -8.60 -17.54
N ALA A 518 14.18 -7.41 -18.13
CA ALA A 518 15.31 -6.48 -18.26
C ALA A 518 15.92 -6.11 -16.89
N ARG A 519 15.08 -5.84 -15.89
CA ARG A 519 15.53 -5.51 -14.53
C ARG A 519 16.21 -6.69 -13.82
N ASN A 520 15.79 -7.93 -14.12
CA ASN A 520 16.29 -9.12 -13.45
C ASN A 520 17.44 -9.84 -14.20
N ILE A 521 17.67 -9.58 -15.50
CA ILE A 521 18.76 -10.20 -16.28
C ILE A 521 20.15 -9.87 -15.70
N HIS A 522 20.35 -8.63 -15.25
CA HIS A 522 21.67 -8.16 -14.81
C HIS A 522 21.83 -8.26 -13.27
N PRO A 523 22.82 -9.00 -12.74
CA PRO A 523 22.99 -9.18 -11.30
C PRO A 523 23.19 -7.87 -10.52
N VAL A 524 23.83 -6.86 -11.13
CA VAL A 524 24.02 -5.55 -10.49
C VAL A 524 22.69 -4.84 -10.26
N LEU A 525 21.80 -4.86 -11.27
CA LEU A 525 20.48 -4.22 -11.18
C LEU A 525 19.54 -4.94 -10.21
N ARG A 526 19.77 -6.23 -9.95
CA ARG A 526 19.04 -7.03 -8.96
C ARG A 526 19.57 -6.88 -7.53
N SER A 527 20.87 -6.60 -7.38
CA SER A 527 21.52 -6.51 -6.07
C SER A 527 21.51 -5.12 -5.47
N HIS A 528 21.06 -4.11 -6.22
CA HIS A 528 20.94 -2.73 -5.76
C HIS A 528 19.52 -2.23 -5.99
N HIS A 529 19.15 -1.23 -5.20
CA HIS A 529 17.93 -0.46 -5.40
C HIS A 529 18.22 1.02 -5.15
N ILE A 530 17.35 1.87 -5.67
CA ILE A 530 17.41 3.31 -5.41
C ILE A 530 16.54 3.61 -4.18
N ASN A 531 17.18 3.91 -3.04
CA ASN A 531 16.52 4.02 -1.74
C ASN A 531 15.49 5.17 -1.71
N MET A 532 15.74 6.27 -2.42
CA MET A 532 14.78 7.38 -2.47
C MET A 532 13.45 6.95 -3.11
N PHE A 533 13.50 6.23 -4.24
CA PHE A 533 12.30 5.70 -4.88
C PHE A 533 11.66 4.60 -4.03
N ALA A 534 12.45 3.75 -3.37
CA ALA A 534 11.91 2.74 -2.45
C ALA A 534 11.15 3.36 -1.26
N TRP A 535 11.64 4.49 -0.74
CA TRP A 535 10.94 5.26 0.29
C TRP A 535 9.63 5.87 -0.24
N LEU A 536 9.67 6.51 -1.42
CA LEU A 536 8.47 7.05 -2.08
C LEU A 536 7.43 5.96 -2.38
N GLY A 537 7.87 4.75 -2.75
CA GLY A 537 7.01 3.59 -3.00
C GLY A 537 6.13 3.21 -1.80
N LYS A 538 6.68 3.33 -0.59
CA LYS A 538 5.99 2.97 0.66
C LYS A 538 4.78 3.87 0.94
N ILE A 539 4.81 5.12 0.46
CA ILE A 539 3.79 6.16 0.68
C ILE A 539 2.97 6.48 -0.58
N THR A 540 2.88 5.53 -1.52
CA THR A 540 2.23 5.70 -2.84
C THR A 540 0.73 6.05 -2.77
N LEU A 541 0.00 5.46 -1.83
CA LEU A 541 -1.43 5.73 -1.68
C LEU A 541 -1.67 7.16 -1.16
N GLU A 542 -0.90 7.56 -0.16
CA GLU A 542 -0.97 8.88 0.47
C GLU A 542 -0.59 9.98 -0.51
N THR A 543 0.49 9.76 -1.27
CA THR A 543 0.93 10.67 -2.34
C THR A 543 -0.12 10.76 -3.45
N TYR A 544 -0.75 9.64 -3.84
CA TYR A 544 -1.83 9.64 -4.82
C TYR A 544 -3.03 10.51 -4.40
N LEU A 545 -3.48 10.42 -3.15
CA LEU A 545 -4.65 11.17 -2.69
C LEU A 545 -4.30 12.64 -2.40
N SER A 546 -3.13 12.88 -1.78
CA SER A 546 -2.71 14.23 -1.39
C SER A 546 -2.46 15.15 -2.59
N GLN A 547 -2.10 14.61 -3.76
CA GLN A 547 -1.86 15.44 -4.94
C GLN A 547 -3.11 16.24 -5.36
N LEU A 548 -4.29 15.68 -5.14
CA LEU A 548 -5.56 16.25 -5.58
C LEU A 548 -6.00 17.44 -4.73
N HIS A 549 -5.41 17.62 -3.54
CA HIS A 549 -5.78 18.65 -2.57
C HIS A 549 -4.61 19.57 -2.15
N ILE A 550 -3.37 19.20 -2.48
CA ILE A 550 -2.16 20.01 -2.20
C ILE A 550 -1.62 20.67 -3.47
N TYR A 551 -1.59 19.94 -4.60
CA TYR A 551 -1.12 20.51 -5.86
C TYR A 551 -2.24 21.11 -6.69
N LEU A 552 -3.41 20.49 -6.63
CA LEU A 552 -4.52 20.76 -7.52
C LEU A 552 -5.72 21.25 -6.72
N LEU A 553 -6.56 22.07 -7.35
CA LEU A 553 -7.91 22.40 -6.88
C LEU A 553 -8.95 22.07 -7.96
N SER A 554 -10.22 22.10 -7.56
CA SER A 554 -11.38 22.01 -8.47
C SER A 554 -11.32 20.75 -9.34
N ASN A 555 -11.18 19.58 -8.71
CA ASN A 555 -11.11 18.28 -9.39
C ASN A 555 -10.01 18.20 -10.46
N ALA A 556 -8.77 18.53 -10.07
CA ALA A 556 -7.58 18.46 -10.93
C ALA A 556 -7.60 19.42 -12.14
N ARG A 557 -8.27 20.57 -12.05
CA ARG A 557 -8.34 21.57 -13.13
C ARG A 557 -7.31 22.69 -12.97
N SER A 558 -7.19 23.22 -11.75
CA SER A 558 -6.37 24.39 -11.43
C SER A 558 -5.26 24.02 -10.45
N LEU A 559 -4.22 24.86 -10.38
CA LEU A 559 -3.04 24.64 -9.54
C LEU A 559 -3.09 25.53 -8.30
N VAL A 560 -2.66 25.01 -7.14
CA VAL A 560 -2.53 25.82 -5.91
C VAL A 560 -1.32 26.72 -6.02
N VAL A 561 -1.52 28.04 -5.93
CA VAL A 561 -0.45 29.02 -5.94
C VAL A 561 -0.20 29.52 -4.52
N PHE A 562 0.95 29.15 -3.97
CA PHE A 562 1.49 29.66 -2.71
C PHE A 562 2.36 30.90 -2.94
N LEU A 563 3.09 30.94 -4.07
CA LEU A 563 4.00 32.02 -4.44
C LEU A 563 3.63 32.54 -5.83
N ASP A 564 2.98 33.70 -5.87
CA ASP A 564 2.58 34.34 -7.12
C ASP A 564 3.80 34.75 -7.94
N GLY A 565 3.75 34.54 -9.27
CA GLY A 565 4.80 34.95 -10.20
C GLY A 565 6.03 34.04 -10.33
N TYR A 566 6.20 33.02 -9.46
CA TYR A 566 7.36 32.11 -9.50
C TYR A 566 6.96 30.62 -9.60
N PRO A 567 6.63 30.09 -10.79
CA PRO A 567 6.07 28.74 -10.96
C PRO A 567 6.94 27.60 -10.44
N LEU A 568 8.28 27.66 -10.64
CA LEU A 568 9.20 26.61 -10.19
C LEU A 568 9.43 26.65 -8.68
N LEU A 569 9.43 27.85 -8.08
CA LEU A 569 9.55 27.99 -6.62
C LEU A 569 8.27 27.53 -5.93
N ASN A 570 7.12 27.85 -6.52
CA ASN A 570 5.82 27.32 -6.10
C ASN A 570 5.80 25.78 -6.16
N PHE A 571 6.27 25.20 -7.26
CA PHE A 571 6.39 23.75 -7.40
C PHE A 571 7.27 23.13 -6.31
N SER A 572 8.44 23.72 -6.03
CA SER A 572 9.35 23.25 -4.99
C SER A 572 8.69 23.27 -3.60
N LEU A 573 8.10 24.41 -3.21
CA LEU A 573 7.41 24.57 -1.92
C LEU A 573 6.23 23.60 -1.79
N ALA A 574 5.39 23.53 -2.82
CA ALA A 574 4.26 22.61 -2.87
C ALA A 574 4.73 21.15 -2.74
N THR A 575 5.85 20.79 -3.36
CA THR A 575 6.45 19.45 -3.26
C THR A 575 6.89 19.10 -1.84
N ILE A 576 7.51 20.05 -1.13
CA ILE A 576 7.94 19.84 0.25
C ILE A 576 6.72 19.61 1.16
N MET A 577 5.70 20.47 1.06
CA MET A 577 4.45 20.31 1.82
C MET A 577 3.76 18.99 1.49
N TYR A 578 3.66 18.67 0.21
CA TYR A 578 3.06 17.44 -0.31
C TYR A 578 3.71 16.18 0.25
N LEU A 579 5.04 16.11 0.26
CA LEU A 579 5.77 14.94 0.79
C LEU A 579 5.65 14.85 2.33
N ALA A 580 5.71 15.98 3.04
CA ALA A 580 5.57 16.01 4.49
C ALA A 580 4.17 15.53 4.95
N VAL A 581 3.11 16.03 4.30
CA VAL A 581 1.74 15.60 4.58
C VAL A 581 1.54 14.13 4.21
N SER A 582 2.04 13.68 3.05
CA SER A 582 1.92 12.28 2.63
C SER A 582 2.61 11.32 3.60
N HIS A 583 3.81 11.67 4.09
CA HIS A 583 4.52 10.87 5.08
C HIS A 583 3.79 10.82 6.44
N SER A 584 3.21 11.95 6.85
CA SER A 584 2.41 12.03 8.08
C SER A 584 1.16 11.15 7.98
N LEU A 585 0.43 11.22 6.86
CA LEU A 585 -0.74 10.38 6.58
C LEU A 585 -0.39 8.88 6.57
N PHE A 586 0.79 8.51 6.09
CA PHE A 586 1.25 7.12 6.09
C PHE A 586 1.44 6.60 7.51
N THR A 587 2.11 7.40 8.36
CA THR A 587 2.34 7.06 9.76
C THR A 587 1.02 6.94 10.51
N ILE A 588 0.13 7.92 10.34
CA ILE A 588 -1.22 7.92 10.92
C ILE A 588 -2.00 6.68 10.50
N THR A 589 -2.01 6.33 9.21
CA THR A 589 -2.76 5.18 8.70
C THR A 589 -2.27 3.88 9.33
N ASN A 590 -0.96 3.74 9.52
CA ASN A 590 -0.37 2.56 10.17
C ASN A 590 -0.67 2.50 11.67
N ASP A 591 -0.60 3.63 12.37
CA ASP A 591 -0.94 3.73 13.79
C ASP A 591 -2.43 3.41 14.02
N CYS A 592 -3.32 4.04 13.25
CA CYS A 592 -4.77 3.77 13.26
C CYS A 592 -5.07 2.30 12.94
N SER A 593 -4.43 1.73 11.92
CA SER A 593 -4.60 0.32 11.58
C SER A 593 -4.20 -0.57 12.75
N SER A 594 -3.06 -0.31 13.38
CA SER A 594 -2.49 -1.13 14.45
C SER A 594 -3.35 -1.08 15.71
N PHE A 595 -3.90 0.09 16.04
CA PHE A 595 -4.79 0.28 17.18
C PHE A 595 -6.21 -0.26 16.94
N LEU A 596 -6.83 0.03 15.79
CA LEU A 596 -8.22 -0.35 15.52
C LEU A 596 -8.37 -1.83 15.18
N ILE A 597 -7.36 -2.44 14.56
CA ILE A 597 -7.41 -3.82 14.09
C ILE A 597 -6.29 -4.65 14.75
N PRO A 598 -6.33 -4.85 16.09
CA PRO A 598 -5.42 -5.78 16.76
C PRO A 598 -5.72 -7.22 16.33
N ARG A 599 -4.83 -8.17 16.65
CA ARG A 599 -5.06 -9.60 16.32
C ARG A 599 -6.23 -10.22 17.10
N ASP A 600 -6.57 -9.65 18.25
CA ASP A 600 -7.68 -10.12 19.08
C ASP A 600 -9.03 -9.60 18.55
N HIS A 601 -9.87 -10.53 18.09
CA HIS A 601 -11.19 -10.25 17.53
C HIS A 601 -12.10 -9.49 18.49
N LYS A 602 -12.02 -9.75 19.81
CA LYS A 602 -12.87 -9.08 20.79
C LYS A 602 -12.52 -7.59 20.90
N LYS A 603 -11.21 -7.30 20.94
CA LYS A 603 -10.70 -5.92 20.95
C LYS A 603 -11.03 -5.19 19.65
N VAL A 604 -10.95 -5.84 18.49
CA VAL A 604 -11.37 -5.26 17.20
C VAL A 604 -12.84 -4.82 17.25
N VAL A 605 -13.74 -5.71 17.69
CA VAL A 605 -15.17 -5.41 17.76
C VAL A 605 -15.43 -4.27 18.75
N LEU A 606 -14.78 -4.27 19.92
CA LEU A 606 -14.91 -3.20 20.91
C LEU A 606 -14.43 -1.84 20.36
N ASN A 607 -13.26 -1.81 19.71
CA ASN A 607 -12.67 -0.59 19.17
C ASN A 607 -13.54 -0.01 18.03
N ILE A 608 -14.03 -0.87 17.12
CA ILE A 608 -14.93 -0.46 16.04
C ILE A 608 -16.28 0.00 16.60
N ALA A 609 -16.84 -0.72 17.58
CA ALA A 609 -18.09 -0.32 18.23
C ALA A 609 -17.96 1.04 18.93
N GLY A 610 -16.84 1.29 19.62
CA GLY A 610 -16.53 2.59 20.21
C GLY A 610 -16.45 3.71 19.17
N LEU A 611 -15.76 3.47 18.05
CA LEU A 611 -15.67 4.43 16.95
C LEU A 611 -17.04 4.73 16.33
N CYS A 612 -17.84 3.68 16.07
CA CYS A 612 -19.21 3.82 15.56
C CYS A 612 -20.10 4.59 16.53
N PHE A 613 -19.98 4.32 17.84
CA PHE A 613 -20.73 5.05 18.86
C PHE A 613 -20.38 6.55 18.86
N ILE A 614 -19.10 6.90 18.82
CA ILE A 614 -18.65 8.30 18.74
C ILE A 614 -19.19 8.97 17.47
N PHE A 615 -19.13 8.28 16.34
CA PHE A 615 -19.62 8.80 15.06
C PHE A 615 -21.14 9.01 15.07
N ILE A 616 -21.91 8.05 15.58
CA ILE A 616 -23.37 8.16 15.69
C ILE A 616 -23.76 9.28 16.67
N ALA A 617 -23.11 9.35 17.84
CA ALA A 617 -23.36 10.41 18.81
C ALA A 617 -23.07 11.80 18.22
N SER A 618 -21.98 11.91 17.45
CA SER A 618 -21.61 13.14 16.75
C SER A 618 -22.60 13.47 15.63
N ALA A 619 -23.13 12.47 14.94
CA ALA A 619 -24.14 12.65 13.90
C ALA A 619 -25.48 13.12 14.49
N CYS A 620 -25.89 12.56 15.63
CA CYS A 620 -27.07 13.02 16.35
C CYS A 620 -26.92 14.46 16.83
N PHE A 621 -25.76 14.82 17.40
CA PHE A 621 -25.48 16.19 17.81
C PHE A 621 -25.46 17.16 16.62
N ALA A 622 -24.79 16.79 15.52
CA ALA A 622 -24.76 17.58 14.30
C ALA A 622 -26.17 17.79 13.73
N PHE A 623 -27.03 16.76 13.74
CA PHE A 623 -28.42 16.88 13.32
C PHE A 623 -29.20 17.85 14.22
N LEU A 624 -29.02 17.79 15.54
CA LEU A 624 -29.64 18.73 16.49
C LEU A 624 -29.15 20.18 16.36
N VAL A 625 -27.94 20.40 15.83
CA VAL A 625 -27.42 21.75 15.57
C VAL A 625 -27.97 22.33 14.27
N ILE A 626 -28.34 21.47 13.31
CA ILE A 626 -28.89 21.88 12.00
C ILE A 626 -30.40 22.14 12.07
N VAL A 627 -31.14 21.32 12.84
CA VAL A 627 -32.59 21.48 13.10
C VAL A 627 -32.83 22.57 14.12
#